data_AF-A0A5S3YAK1-F1
#
_entry.id   AF-A0A5S3YAK1-F1
#
_cell.length_a   1.000
_cell.length_b   1.000
_cell.length_c   1.000
_cell.angle_alpha   90.00
_cell.angle_beta   90.00
_cell.angle_gamma   90.00
#
_symmetry.space_group_name_H-M   'P 1'
#
loop_
_entity.id
_entity.type
_entity.pdbx_description
1 polymer ?
#
loop_
_entity_poly.entity_id
_entity_poly.type
_entity_poly.pdbx_seq_one_letter_code
_entity_poly.pdbx_strand_id
1 'polypeptide(L)'
;MLSNNVFATAKEHVLPSLLDNSAEQHSFYQTPTGLGYRVIEQGQGDKPSWDATVTVHQRVTLTNGRVLFDTRKQGAAVEYEIAEAIVGLQEALQLMNKGSRFEVLIPAHLARDVYSAFIEEKHLQGCQSPMLVDITLVDFS
;
A
#
# COMPACT_ATOMS: atom_id res chain seq x y z
N MET A 1 -6.84 -22.87 2.44
CA MET A 1 -5.53 -23.00 1.76
C MET A 1 -5.41 -21.82 0.80
N LEU A 2 -5.04 -20.63 1.28
CA LEU A 2 -4.81 -19.48 0.39
C LEU A 2 -3.43 -19.67 -0.25
N SER A 3 -3.43 -20.05 -1.53
CA SER A 3 -2.26 -20.50 -2.26
C SER A 3 -1.31 -19.35 -2.60
N ASN A 4 -0.03 -19.71 -2.70
CA ASN A 4 1.18 -18.93 -3.02
C ASN A 4 1.13 -18.07 -4.32
N ASN A 5 -0.04 -17.79 -4.90
CA ASN A 5 -0.16 -17.21 -6.24
C ASN A 5 -0.22 -15.68 -6.24
N VAL A 6 -0.70 -15.05 -5.17
CA VAL A 6 -0.91 -13.59 -5.13
C VAL A 6 0.42 -12.82 -5.18
N PHE A 7 1.44 -13.28 -4.44
CA PHE A 7 2.77 -12.67 -4.46
C PHE A 7 3.51 -12.93 -5.76
N ALA A 8 3.26 -14.07 -6.43
CA ALA A 8 3.83 -14.37 -7.74
C ALA A 8 3.27 -13.42 -8.82
N THR A 9 1.95 -13.20 -8.86
CA THR A 9 1.33 -12.25 -9.79
C THR A 9 1.71 -10.79 -9.48
N ALA A 10 1.88 -10.42 -8.21
CA ALA A 10 2.35 -9.08 -7.84
C ALA A 10 3.79 -8.80 -8.33
N LYS A 11 4.67 -9.83 -8.36
CA LYS A 11 6.04 -9.70 -8.91
C LYS A 11 6.05 -9.33 -10.40
N GLU A 12 5.04 -9.73 -11.16
CA GLU A 12 4.95 -9.42 -12.60
C GLU A 12 4.39 -8.02 -12.88
N HIS A 13 3.64 -7.45 -11.93
CA HIS A 13 3.03 -6.12 -12.05
C HIS A 13 3.79 -5.02 -11.29
N VAL A 14 5.03 -5.31 -10.87
CA VAL A 14 5.93 -4.33 -10.25
C VAL A 14 6.00 -3.10 -11.13
N LEU A 15 5.75 -1.94 -10.52
CA LEU A 15 5.74 -0.65 -11.21
C LEU A 15 7.05 -0.48 -12.00
N PRO A 16 7.02 -0.02 -13.27
CA PRO A 16 8.21 0.15 -14.11
C PRO A 16 9.32 1.04 -13.51
N SER A 17 9.04 1.76 -12.43
CA SER A 17 9.96 2.69 -11.76
C SER A 17 11.03 2.01 -10.90
N LEU A 18 11.15 0.69 -10.88
CA LEU A 18 12.03 -0.04 -9.94
C LEU A 18 13.14 -0.88 -10.60
N LEU A 19 13.53 -0.57 -11.84
CA LEU A 19 14.57 -1.31 -12.56
C LEU A 19 16.02 -0.96 -12.16
N ASP A 20 16.28 -0.64 -10.89
CA ASP A 20 17.64 -0.41 -10.38
C ASP A 20 17.99 -1.35 -9.20
N ASN A 21 18.74 -2.40 -9.53
CA ASN A 21 19.75 -3.13 -8.76
C ASN A 21 19.51 -3.52 -7.29
N SER A 22 18.93 -4.71 -7.06
CA SER A 22 19.49 -5.81 -6.23
C SER A 22 18.41 -6.88 -5.98
N ALA A 23 18.69 -8.15 -6.25
CA ALA A 23 17.68 -9.22 -6.21
C ALA A 23 16.95 -9.40 -4.86
N GLU A 24 17.56 -8.98 -3.74
CA GLU A 24 16.93 -8.97 -2.41
C GLU A 24 15.93 -7.82 -2.23
N GLN A 25 16.18 -6.67 -2.84
CA GLN A 25 15.24 -5.54 -2.86
C GLN A 25 13.97 -5.86 -3.66
N HIS A 26 13.87 -6.99 -4.37
CA HIS A 26 12.69 -7.31 -5.17
C HIS A 26 11.65 -8.17 -4.42
N SER A 27 11.96 -8.68 -3.23
CA SER A 27 11.05 -9.57 -2.52
C SER A 27 10.23 -8.82 -1.48
N PHE A 28 8.92 -9.07 -1.47
CA PHE A 28 8.03 -8.59 -0.42
C PHE A 28 8.30 -9.38 0.87
N TYR A 29 8.46 -8.66 1.96
CA TYR A 29 8.29 -9.20 3.31
C TYR A 29 6.80 -9.43 3.55
N GLN A 30 6.45 -10.49 4.28
CA GLN A 30 5.07 -10.81 4.60
C GLN A 30 4.87 -10.79 6.11
N THR A 31 3.84 -10.10 6.57
CA THR A 31 3.44 -10.08 7.98
C THR A 31 2.51 -11.26 8.30
N PRO A 32 2.24 -11.56 9.58
CA PRO A 32 1.31 -12.62 9.97
C PRO A 32 -0.13 -12.43 9.45
N THR A 33 -0.56 -11.19 9.17
CA THR A 33 -1.90 -10.89 8.63
C THR A 33 -2.00 -11.16 7.12
N GLY A 34 -0.86 -11.41 6.48
CA GLY A 34 -0.73 -11.59 5.04
C GLY A 34 -0.41 -10.29 4.28
N LEU A 35 -0.22 -9.16 4.96
CA LEU A 35 0.26 -7.93 4.34
C LEU A 35 1.65 -8.18 3.73
N GLY A 36 1.78 -7.88 2.45
CA GLY A 36 3.09 -7.80 1.80
C GLY A 36 3.61 -6.38 1.86
N TYR A 37 4.89 -6.18 2.17
CA TYR A 37 5.53 -4.88 1.96
C TYR A 37 6.97 -5.03 1.50
N ARG A 38 7.45 -4.00 0.82
CA ARG A 38 8.84 -3.83 0.42
C ARG A 38 9.27 -2.40 0.75
N VAL A 39 10.43 -2.27 1.36
CA VAL A 39 11.06 -0.96 1.60
C VAL A 39 11.72 -0.51 0.29
N ILE A 40 11.26 0.60 -0.27
CA ILE A 40 11.88 1.25 -1.44
C ILE A 40 12.94 2.22 -0.95
N GLU A 41 12.57 3.06 0.03
CA GLU A 41 13.48 3.99 0.71
C GLU A 41 13.19 3.95 2.21
N GLN A 42 14.24 3.77 3.02
CA GLN A 42 14.12 3.74 4.47
C GLN A 42 14.27 5.15 5.04
N GLY A 43 13.24 5.62 5.72
CA GLY A 43 13.27 6.85 6.50
C GLY A 43 14.03 6.68 7.81
N GLN A 44 14.53 7.80 8.34
CA GLN A 44 15.28 7.85 9.62
C GLN A 44 14.52 8.58 10.73
N GLY A 45 13.31 9.08 10.45
CA GLY A 45 12.47 9.71 11.48
C GLY A 45 11.78 8.69 12.38
N ASP A 46 10.96 9.18 13.31
CA ASP A 46 10.19 8.34 14.21
C ASP A 46 9.06 7.59 13.47
N LYS A 47 8.43 6.65 14.17
CA LYS A 47 7.24 5.94 13.68
C LYS A 47 5.97 6.56 14.27
N PRO A 48 4.89 6.67 13.48
CA PRO A 48 3.63 7.19 13.99
C PRO A 48 3.00 6.21 14.99
N SER A 49 2.28 6.74 15.98
CA SER A 49 1.39 5.95 16.83
C SER A 49 0.13 5.54 16.07
N TRP A 50 -0.70 4.66 16.64
CA TRP A 50 -1.93 4.19 15.99
C TRP A 50 -3.00 5.29 15.80
N ASP A 51 -2.99 6.27 16.68
CA ASP A 51 -3.91 7.41 16.73
C ASP A 51 -3.38 8.66 16.02
N ALA A 52 -2.19 8.58 15.41
CA ALA A 52 -1.59 9.72 14.74
C ALA A 52 -2.33 10.09 13.45
N THR A 53 -2.31 11.38 13.14
CA THR A 53 -2.67 11.90 11.83
C THR A 53 -1.43 11.89 10.95
N VAL A 54 -1.49 11.24 9.79
CA VAL A 54 -0.37 11.11 8.86
C VAL A 54 -0.55 11.97 7.63
N THR A 55 0.55 12.56 7.15
CA THR A 55 0.63 13.15 5.81
C THR A 55 1.39 12.21 4.89
N VAL A 56 0.76 11.79 3.79
CA VAL A 56 1.34 10.81 2.87
C VAL A 56 1.19 11.19 1.40
N HIS A 57 2.21 10.82 0.62
CA HIS A 57 2.00 10.60 -0.80
C HIS A 57 1.71 9.14 -1.04
N GLN A 58 0.64 8.85 -1.77
CA GLN A 58 0.30 7.49 -2.16
C GLN A 58 -0.22 7.38 -3.59
N ARG A 59 -0.01 6.20 -4.18
CA ARG A 59 -0.65 5.74 -5.41
C ARG A 59 -1.22 4.35 -5.16
N VAL A 60 -2.53 4.21 -5.32
CA VAL A 60 -3.26 2.96 -5.11
C VAL A 60 -3.67 2.38 -6.46
N THR A 61 -3.29 1.12 -6.70
CA THR A 61 -3.62 0.39 -7.92
C THR A 61 -4.20 -0.97 -7.58
N LEU A 62 -5.14 -1.45 -8.38
CA LEU A 62 -5.56 -2.85 -8.36
C LEU A 62 -4.54 -3.70 -9.14
N THR A 63 -4.43 -4.99 -8.82
CA THR A 63 -3.53 -5.91 -9.55
C THR A 63 -3.84 -6.07 -11.03
N ASN A 64 -5.03 -5.62 -11.49
CA ASN A 64 -5.38 -5.57 -12.91
C ASN A 64 -4.87 -4.29 -13.62
N GLY A 65 -4.05 -3.47 -12.95
CA GLY A 65 -3.47 -2.23 -13.48
C GLY A 65 -4.36 -1.00 -13.35
N ARG A 66 -5.61 -1.13 -12.91
CA ARG A 66 -6.51 0.03 -12.70
C ARG A 66 -5.98 0.87 -11.53
N VAL A 67 -5.64 2.13 -11.81
CA VAL A 67 -5.32 3.13 -10.79
C VAL A 67 -6.60 3.62 -10.14
N LEU A 68 -6.67 3.57 -8.80
CA LEU A 68 -7.78 4.11 -8.02
C LEU A 68 -7.50 5.54 -7.58
N PHE A 69 -6.27 5.82 -7.15
CA PHE A 69 -5.87 7.11 -6.60
C PHE A 69 -4.37 7.37 -6.80
N ASP A 70 -3.97 8.63 -7.03
CA ASP A 70 -2.56 9.03 -7.18
C ASP A 70 -2.36 10.50 -6.76
N THR A 71 -1.86 10.69 -5.54
CA THR A 71 -1.57 12.00 -4.93
C THR A 71 -0.46 12.77 -5.65
N ARG A 72 0.56 12.08 -6.17
CA ARG A 72 1.70 12.75 -6.81
C ARG A 72 1.28 13.34 -8.15
N LYS A 73 0.39 12.66 -8.86
CA LYS A 73 -0.25 13.20 -10.06
C LYS A 73 -1.16 14.39 -9.77
N GLN A 74 -1.77 14.43 -8.59
CA GLN A 74 -2.60 15.56 -8.13
C GLN A 74 -1.77 16.73 -7.57
N GLY A 75 -0.48 16.52 -7.30
CA GLY A 75 0.44 17.56 -6.83
C GLY A 75 0.33 17.90 -5.34
N ALA A 76 -0.46 17.14 -4.57
CA ALA A 76 -0.66 17.36 -3.14
C ALA A 76 -0.66 16.04 -2.37
N ALA A 77 -0.01 16.03 -1.20
CA ALA A 77 -0.13 14.93 -0.23
C ALA A 77 -1.54 14.91 0.36
N VAL A 78 -1.94 13.76 0.91
CA VAL A 78 -3.19 13.64 1.66
C VAL A 78 -2.89 13.47 3.13
N GLU A 79 -3.81 13.95 3.95
CA GLU A 79 -3.77 13.84 5.40
C GLU A 79 -4.98 13.05 5.88
N TYR A 80 -4.77 12.11 6.79
CA TYR A 80 -5.82 11.30 7.41
C TYR A 80 -5.35 10.71 8.74
N GLU A 81 -6.30 10.41 9.62
CA GLU A 81 -6.02 9.62 10.83
C GLU A 81 -5.74 8.17 10.45
N ILE A 82 -4.71 7.54 11.04
CA ILE A 82 -4.42 6.12 10.79
C ILE A 82 -5.66 5.25 11.05
N ALA A 83 -6.44 5.58 12.08
CA ALA A 83 -7.68 4.90 12.41
C ALA A 83 -8.74 4.90 11.28
N GLU A 84 -8.72 5.89 10.38
CA GLU A 84 -9.63 5.99 9.23
C GLU A 84 -9.11 5.28 7.98
N ALA A 85 -7.82 4.91 7.95
CA ALA A 85 -7.24 4.16 6.85
C ALA A 85 -7.72 2.71 6.84
N ILE A 86 -7.62 2.04 5.69
CA ILE A 86 -7.87 0.59 5.62
C ILE A 86 -6.89 -0.18 6.49
N VAL A 87 -7.33 -1.34 6.99
CA VAL A 87 -6.54 -2.21 7.88
C VAL A 87 -5.12 -2.51 7.35
N GLY A 88 -4.98 -2.71 6.03
CA GLY A 88 -3.66 -2.93 5.43
C GLY A 88 -2.72 -1.72 5.52
N LEU A 89 -3.25 -0.50 5.38
CA LEU A 89 -2.47 0.73 5.52
C LEU A 89 -2.21 1.08 6.97
N GLN A 90 -3.18 0.85 7.84
CA GLN A 90 -3.01 0.92 9.29
C GLN A 90 -1.79 0.13 9.74
N GLU A 91 -1.70 -1.14 9.33
CA GLU A 91 -0.56 -2.00 9.63
C GLU A 91 0.73 -1.52 8.96
N ALA A 92 0.69 -1.16 7.66
CA ALA A 92 1.87 -0.71 6.93
C ALA A 92 2.50 0.56 7.54
N LEU A 93 1.69 1.54 7.94
CA LEU A 93 2.15 2.81 8.49
C LEU A 93 2.87 2.63 9.83
N GLN A 94 2.46 1.65 10.65
CA GLN A 94 3.16 1.31 11.90
C GLN A 94 4.54 0.66 11.66
N LEU A 95 4.81 0.19 10.45
CA LEU A 95 6.13 -0.33 10.05
C LEU A 95 7.04 0.78 9.50
N MET A 96 6.47 1.93 9.10
CA MET A 96 7.18 3.00 8.40
C MET A 96 7.73 4.04 9.36
N ASN A 97 9.01 4.36 9.19
CA ASN A 97 9.61 5.56 9.76
C ASN A 97 9.25 6.77 8.90
N LYS A 98 9.11 7.96 9.50
CA LYS A 98 8.95 9.21 8.75
C LYS A 98 10.08 9.36 7.71
N GLY A 99 9.69 9.73 6.50
CA GLY A 99 10.54 9.80 5.32
C GLY A 99 10.66 8.48 4.54
N SER A 100 10.07 7.38 5.01
CA SER A 100 10.13 6.10 4.29
C SER A 100 9.21 6.10 3.07
N ARG A 101 9.61 5.37 2.03
CA ARG A 101 8.76 5.00 0.90
C ARG A 101 8.68 3.48 0.80
N PHE A 102 7.47 2.95 0.91
CA PHE A 102 7.19 1.52 0.83
C PHE A 102 6.32 1.23 -0.40
N GLU A 103 6.43 0.00 -0.88
CA GLU A 103 5.43 -0.60 -1.75
C GLU A 103 4.73 -1.70 -0.96
N VAL A 104 3.41 -1.66 -0.94
CA VAL A 104 2.59 -2.50 -0.06
C VAL A 104 1.60 -3.28 -0.91
N LEU A 105 1.61 -4.60 -0.76
CA LEU A 105 0.62 -5.50 -1.32
C LEU A 105 -0.41 -5.83 -0.25
N ILE A 106 -1.63 -5.31 -0.44
CA ILE A 106 -2.73 -5.44 0.50
C ILE A 106 -3.71 -6.49 -0.03
N PRO A 107 -3.81 -7.68 0.60
CA PRO A 107 -4.84 -8.65 0.28
C PRO A 107 -6.24 -8.07 0.44
N ALA A 108 -7.21 -8.57 -0.33
CA ALA A 108 -8.57 -8.04 -0.34
C ALA A 108 -9.25 -8.03 1.04
N HIS A 109 -8.93 -8.97 1.94
CA HIS A 109 -9.49 -8.98 3.29
C HIS A 109 -8.98 -7.84 4.19
N LEU A 110 -7.82 -7.26 3.89
CA LEU A 110 -7.24 -6.10 4.60
C LEU A 110 -7.60 -4.75 3.95
N ALA A 111 -8.36 -4.77 2.86
CA ALA A 111 -8.75 -3.60 2.08
C ALA A 111 -10.26 -3.29 2.14
N ARG A 112 -10.99 -4.03 2.97
CA ARG A 112 -12.46 -4.20 2.91
C ARG A 112 -13.28 -2.89 2.96
N ASP A 113 -12.80 -1.85 3.64
CA ASP A 113 -13.56 -0.59 3.80
C ASP A 113 -13.53 0.34 2.57
N VAL A 114 -12.46 0.30 1.77
CA VAL A 114 -12.35 1.11 0.53
C VAL A 114 -13.21 0.55 -0.61
N TYR A 115 -13.42 -0.78 -0.66
CA TYR A 115 -14.15 -1.39 -1.77
C TYR A 115 -15.61 -0.93 -1.85
N SER A 116 -16.26 -0.63 -0.72
CA SER A 116 -17.65 -0.16 -0.70
C SER A 116 -17.80 1.32 -1.08
N ALA A 117 -16.77 2.15 -0.85
CA ALA A 117 -16.87 3.59 -1.06
C ALA A 117 -16.53 4.03 -2.50
N PHE A 118 -15.69 3.28 -3.22
CA PHE A 118 -15.15 3.69 -4.52
C PHE A 118 -15.68 2.92 -5.74
N ILE A 119 -16.57 1.93 -5.55
CA ILE A 119 -17.10 1.11 -6.65
C ILE A 119 -18.63 1.23 -6.70
N GLU A 120 -19.14 1.97 -7.68
CA GLU A 120 -20.55 1.86 -8.10
C GLU A 120 -20.86 0.42 -8.53
N GLU A 121 -22.02 -0.09 -8.11
CA GLU A 121 -22.46 -1.50 -8.01
C GLU A 121 -22.34 -2.41 -9.25
N LYS A 122 -21.82 -1.96 -10.40
CA LYS A 122 -21.95 -2.73 -11.66
C LYS A 122 -20.82 -3.69 -12.02
N HIS A 123 -19.76 -3.79 -11.21
CA HIS A 123 -18.65 -4.71 -11.49
C HIS A 123 -18.17 -5.47 -10.24
N LEU A 124 -19.00 -6.39 -9.77
CA LEU A 124 -18.76 -7.27 -8.62
C LEU A 124 -17.52 -8.19 -8.72
N GLN A 125 -16.79 -8.19 -9.84
CA GLN A 125 -15.58 -9.01 -10.02
C GLN A 125 -14.29 -8.35 -9.52
N GLY A 126 -14.31 -7.07 -9.12
CA GLY A 126 -13.12 -6.37 -8.60
C GLY A 126 -12.92 -6.47 -7.08
N CYS A 127 -13.93 -6.89 -6.32
CA CYS A 127 -13.93 -6.84 -4.84
C CYS A 127 -13.08 -7.91 -4.14
N GLN A 128 -12.33 -8.72 -4.90
CA GLN A 128 -11.40 -9.73 -4.37
C GLN A 128 -9.96 -9.52 -4.84
N SER A 129 -9.70 -8.52 -5.67
CA SER A 129 -8.36 -8.26 -6.19
C SER A 129 -7.52 -7.56 -5.13
N PRO A 130 -6.30 -8.05 -4.82
CA PRO A 130 -5.35 -7.34 -3.97
C PRO A 130 -5.09 -5.92 -4.51
N MET A 131 -4.69 -5.02 -3.61
CA MET A 131 -4.25 -3.68 -3.96
C MET A 131 -2.73 -3.59 -3.84
N LEU A 132 -2.11 -2.88 -4.78
CA LEU A 132 -0.71 -2.48 -4.70
C LEU A 132 -0.67 -0.98 -4.43
N VAL A 133 -0.02 -0.60 -3.33
CA VAL A 133 0.08 0.78 -2.86
C VAL A 133 1.55 1.20 -2.78
N ASP A 134 1.94 2.19 -3.58
CA ASP A 134 3.19 2.92 -3.37
C ASP A 134 2.88 4.07 -2.41
N ILE A 135 3.52 4.10 -1.25
CA ILE A 135 3.26 5.08 -0.19
C ILE A 135 4.56 5.67 0.37
N THR A 136 4.60 6.99 0.52
CA THR A 136 5.64 7.74 1.23
C THR A 136 5.03 8.41 2.45
N LEU A 137 5.59 8.15 3.63
CA LEU A 137 5.23 8.84 4.87
C LEU A 137 6.01 10.14 4.95
N VAL A 138 5.33 11.27 4.77
CA VAL A 138 5.95 12.61 4.74
C VAL A 138 6.11 13.15 6.16
N ASP A 139 5.02 13.14 6.93
CA ASP A 139 5.00 13.60 8.32
C ASP A 139 3.86 12.96 9.10
N PHE A 140 3.84 13.17 10.42
CA PHE A 140 2.71 12.82 11.28
C PHE A 140 2.68 13.69 12.54
N SER A 141 1.50 13.77 13.18
CA SER A 141 1.27 14.48 14.45
C SER A 141 0.44 13.66 15.42
#